data_AF-A0A7J9QWP9-F1
#
_entry.id   AF-A0A7J9QWP9-F1
#
_cell.length_a   1.000
_cell.length_b   1.000
_cell.length_c   1.000
_cell.angle_alpha   90.00
_cell.angle_beta   90.00
_cell.angle_gamma   90.00
#
_symmetry.space_group_name_H-M   'P 1'
#
loop_
_entity.id
_entity.type
_entity.pdbx_description
1 polymer ?
#
loop_
_entity_poly.entity_id
_entity_poly.type
_entity_poly.pdbx_seq_one_letter_code
_entity_poly.pdbx_strand_id
1 'polypeptide(L)' 'MKLIIGITGSTGVIYGIRMLETLKKLNIETHLIMSEWGAKCIPMETEFTVEYVKSLATQVSDEKNMAANISSGTHRIDGM' A
#
# COMPACT_ATOMS: atom_id res chain seq x y z
N MET A 1 14.67 -6.19 -0.45
CA MET A 1 13.83 -5.75 -1.58
C MET A 1 12.87 -4.69 -1.08
N LYS A 2 12.63 -3.64 -1.87
CA LYS A 2 11.78 -2.49 -1.58
C LYS A 2 10.75 -2.33 -2.68
N LEU A 3 9.48 -2.53 -2.33
CA LEU A 3 8.36 -2.45 -3.27
C LEU A 3 7.43 -1.30 -2.90
N ILE A 4 6.90 -0.61 -3.90
CA ILE A 4 5.80 0.34 -3.72
C ILE A 4 4.50 -0.42 -3.96
N ILE A 5 3.52 -0.31 -3.07
CA ILE A 5 2.21 -0.91 -3.27
C ILE A 5 1.17 0.20 -3.41
N GLY A 6 0.52 0.27 -4.57
CA GLY A 6 -0.60 1.18 -4.83
C GLY A 6 -1.93 0.46 -4.67
N ILE A 7 -2.80 0.94 -3.77
CA ILE A 7 -4.21 0.48 -3.69
C ILE A 7 -5.12 1.60 -4.19
N THR A 8 -5.73 1.38 -5.36
CA THR A 8 -6.67 2.30 -5.98
C THR A 8 -8.12 1.81 -5.82
N GLY A 9 -9.09 2.69 -6.08
CA GLY A 9 -10.51 2.39 -5.90
C GLY A 9 -11.10 1.59 -7.06
N SER A 10 -10.81 0.30 -7.07
CA SER A 10 -11.42 -0.71 -7.94
C SER A 10 -11.89 -1.89 -7.08
N THR A 11 -12.71 -2.76 -7.67
CA THR A 11 -13.08 -4.03 -7.03
C THR A 11 -11.88 -4.96 -6.87
N GLY A 12 -11.87 -5.76 -5.80
CA GLY A 12 -10.80 -6.73 -5.54
C GLY A 12 -9.71 -6.19 -4.62
N VAL A 13 -10.06 -5.29 -3.70
CA VAL A 13 -9.11 -4.74 -2.71
C VAL A 13 -8.42 -5.82 -1.88
N ILE A 14 -9.06 -6.98 -1.73
CA ILE A 14 -8.51 -8.16 -1.06
C ILE A 14 -7.16 -8.61 -1.65
N TYR A 15 -6.92 -8.44 -2.95
CA TYR A 15 -5.65 -8.83 -3.56
C TYR A 15 -4.49 -7.94 -3.07
N GLY A 16 -4.72 -6.63 -2.95
CA GLY A 16 -3.75 -5.70 -2.37
C GLY A 16 -3.45 -6.02 -0.91
N ILE A 17 -4.48 -6.35 -0.13
CA ILE A 17 -4.32 -6.74 1.29
C ILE A 17 -3.50 -8.03 1.42
N ARG A 18 -3.86 -9.09 0.68
CA ARG A 18 -3.13 -10.37 0.71
C ARG A 18 -1.69 -10.25 0.22
N MET A 19 -1.45 -9.37 -0.75
CA MET A 19 -0.10 -9.05 -1.20
C MET A 19 0.72 -8.43 -0.06
N LEU A 20 0.20 -7.41 0.63
CA LEU A 20 0.88 -6.80 1.79
C LEU A 20 1.12 -7.80 2.92
N GLU A 21 0.15 -8.66 3.26
CA GLU A 21 0.34 -9.71 4.26
C GLU A 21 1.48 -10.67 3.89
N THR A 22 1.55 -11.06 2.61
CA THR A 22 2.56 -11.99 2.10
C THR A 22 3.94 -11.34 2.10
N LEU A 23 4.05 -10.10 1.61
CA LEU A 23 5.30 -9.34 1.60
C LEU A 23 5.83 -9.11 3.01
N LYS A 24 4.95 -8.81 3.97
CA LYS A 24 5.31 -8.70 5.40
C LYS A 24 5.87 -10.01 5.96
N LYS A 25 5.23 -11.16 5.67
CA LYS A 25 5.73 -12.49 6.09
C LYS A 25 7.11 -12.81 5.50
N LEU A 26 7.40 -12.33 4.31
CA LEU A 26 8.67 -12.50 3.62
C LEU A 26 9.73 -11.47 4.04
N ASN A 27 9.43 -10.58 5.01
CA ASN A 27 10.30 -9.48 5.43
C ASN A 27 10.73 -8.57 4.26
N ILE A 28 9.85 -8.34 3.30
CA ILE A 28 10.05 -7.38 2.20
C ILE A 28 9.57 -6.01 2.67
N GLU A 29 10.38 -4.97 2.44
CA GLU A 29 10.00 -3.60 2.76
C GLU A 29 8.98 -3.10 1.74
N THR A 30 7.86 -2.56 2.23
CA THR A 30 6.80 -2.03 1.37
C THR A 30 6.45 -0.59 1.72
N HIS A 31 6.32 0.25 0.69
CA HIS A 31 5.78 1.60 0.79
C HIS A 31 4.36 1.62 0.22
N LEU A 32 3.36 1.78 1.08
CA LEU A 32 1.96 1.83 0.67
C LEU A 32 1.55 3.25 0.29
N ILE A 33 0.93 3.40 -0.89
CA ILE A 33 0.08 4.54 -1.24
C ILE A 33 -1.33 4.00 -1.46
N MET A 34 -2.32 4.71 -0.94
CA MET A 34 -3.71 4.34 -1.12
C MET A 34 -4.52 5.58 -1.46
N SER A 35 -5.33 5.46 -2.52
CA SER A 35 -6.26 6.53 -2.88
C SER A 35 -7.41 6.63 -1.89
N GLU A 36 -8.06 7.80 -1.81
CA GLU A 36 -9.26 7.99 -0.99
C GLU A 36 -10.35 6.95 -1.34
N TRP A 37 -10.54 6.66 -2.62
CA TRP A 37 -11.54 5.67 -3.07
C TRP A 37 -11.10 4.23 -2.75
N GLY A 38 -9.80 3.91 -2.89
CA GLY A 38 -9.23 2.63 -2.48
C GLY A 38 -9.41 2.33 -0.99
N ALA A 39 -9.27 3.36 -0.13
CA ALA A 39 -9.52 3.23 1.30
C ALA A 39 -11.01 2.93 1.60
N LYS A 40 -11.94 3.48 0.82
CA LYS A 40 -13.38 3.20 0.95
C LYS A 40 -13.75 1.79 0.49
N CYS A 41 -13.06 1.24 -0.51
CA CYS A 41 -13.28 -0.13 -0.96
C CYS A 41 -12.98 -1.19 0.12
N ILE A 42 -12.00 -0.94 1.01
CA ILE A 42 -11.59 -1.89 2.06
C ILE A 42 -12.78 -2.36 2.92
N PRO A 43 -13.48 -1.47 3.65
CA PRO A 43 -14.63 -1.88 4.47
C PRO A 43 -15.88 -2.22 3.65
N MET A 44 -15.96 -1.82 2.37
CA MET A 44 -17.09 -2.18 1.49
C MET A 44 -17.01 -3.63 1.01
N GLU A 45 -15.80 -4.17 0.83
CA GLU A 45 -15.59 -5.51 0.25
C GLU A 45 -15.05 -6.52 1.26
N THR A 46 -14.56 -6.09 2.42
CA THR A 46 -13.86 -6.95 3.38
C THR A 46 -14.17 -6.58 4.83
N GLU A 47 -13.89 -7.50 5.75
CA GLU A 47 -13.99 -7.31 7.20
C GLU A 47 -12.79 -6.53 7.79
N PHE A 48 -11.85 -6.06 6.96
CA PHE A 48 -10.64 -5.38 7.42
C PHE A 48 -10.86 -3.88 7.63
N THR A 49 -10.05 -3.29 8.51
CA THR A 49 -9.99 -1.84 8.68
C THR A 49 -8.87 -1.23 7.83
N VAL A 50 -9.02 0.05 7.50
CA VAL A 50 -7.97 0.81 6.80
C VAL A 50 -6.67 0.85 7.62
N GLU A 51 -6.78 0.94 8.94
CA GLU A 51 -5.67 0.93 9.89
C GLU A 51 -4.93 -0.40 9.86
N TYR A 52 -5.67 -1.52 9.80
CA TYR A 52 -5.07 -2.84 9.64
C TYR A 52 -4.24 -2.91 8.37
N VAL A 53 -4.80 -2.50 7.23
CA VAL A 53 -4.08 -2.54 5.94
C VAL A 53 -2.83 -1.65 5.96
N LYS A 54 -2.93 -0.45 6.53
CA LYS A 54 -1.77 0.44 6.74
C LYS A 54 -0.69 -0.19 7.62
N SER A 55 -1.09 -0.93 8.67
CA SER A 55 -0.15 -1.62 9.57
C SER A 55 0.63 -2.77 8.93
N LEU A 56 0.18 -3.25 7.77
CA LEU A 56 0.90 -4.28 7.02
C LEU A 56 2.13 -3.73 6.30
N ALA A 57 2.15 -2.42 5.99
CA ALA A 57 3.23 -1.79 5.26
C ALA A 57 4.34 -1.26 6.18
N THR A 58 5.57 -1.18 5.66
CA THR A 58 6.72 -0.58 6.36
C THR A 58 6.61 0.94 6.44
N GLN A 59 6.16 1.57 5.35
CA GLN A 59 5.89 3.01 5.27
C GLN A 59 4.56 3.24 4.56
N VAL A 60 3.91 4.35 4.89
CA VAL A 60 2.66 4.79 4.26
C VAL A 60 2.81 6.25 3.87
N SER A 61 2.39 6.62 2.67
CA SER A 61 2.27 8.03 2.26
C SER A 61 0.88 8.33 1.73
N ASP A 62 0.44 9.55 1.99
CA ASP A 62 -0.78 10.09 1.39
C ASP A 62 -0.60 10.24 -0.13
N GLU A 63 -1.66 9.98 -0.90
CA GLU A 63 -1.63 10.07 -2.36
C GLU A 63 -1.31 11.49 -2.87
N LYS A 64 -1.51 12.52 -2.04
CA LYS A 64 -1.22 13.93 -2.35
C LYS A 64 0.16 14.36 -1.86
N ASN A 65 0.90 13.50 -1.15
CA ASN A 65 2.22 13.83 -0.61
C ASN A 65 3.31 13.72 -1.69
N MET A 66 3.47 14.78 -2.48
CA MET A 66 4.54 14.87 -3.48
C MET A 66 5.95 14.89 -2.87
N ALA A 67 6.10 15.19 -1.57
CA ALA A 67 7.38 15.17 -0.86
C ALA A 67 7.77 13.79 -0.33
N ALA A 68 6.99 12.73 -0.62
CA ALA A 68 7.38 11.37 -0.30
C ALA A 68 8.70 10.99 -1.00
N ASN A 69 9.52 10.20 -0.31
CA ASN A 69 10.80 9.71 -0.84
C ASN A 69 10.65 9.00 -2.20
N ILE A 70 9.59 8.21 -2.37
CA ILE A 70 9.24 7.48 -3.60
C ILE A 70 8.88 8.38 -4.80
N SER A 71 8.66 9.68 -4.58
CA SER A 71 8.48 10.67 -5.66
C SER A 71 9.81 11.06 -6.32
N SER A 72 10.95 10.72 -5.71
CA SER A 72 12.28 11.02 -6.24
C SER A 72 12.89 9.83 -6.96
N GLY A 73 13.34 10.02 -8.20
CA GLY A 73 14.06 8.98 -8.95
C GLY A 73 15.42 8.59 -8.36
N THR A 74 15.96 9.37 -7.42
CA THR A 74 17.17 8.99 -6.65
C THR A 74 16.87 7.98 -5.53
N HIS A 75 15.60 7.81 -5.17
CA HIS A 75 15.17 6.82 -4.20
C HIS A 75 15.09 5.45 -4.86
N ARG A 76 16.05 4.58 -4.57
CA ARG A 76 16.13 3.25 -5.18
C ARG A 76 15.02 2.34 -4.66
N ILE A 77 14.17 1.88 -5.58
CA ILE A 77 13.13 0.87 -5.39
C ILE A 77 13.38 -0.29 -6.35
N ASP A 78 12.89 -1.47 -6.00
CA ASP A 78 13.04 -2.68 -6.83
C ASP A 78 11.81 -2.89 -7.74
N GLY A 79 10.70 -2.23 -7.45
CA GLY A 79 9.48 -2.28 -8.26
C GLY A 79 8.29 -1.57 -7.60
N MET A 80 7.20 -1.45 -8.36
CA MET A 80 5.87 -1.03 -7.93
C MET A 80 4.84 -2.03 -8.44
#